data_AF-F0SUA3-F1
#
_entry.id   AF-F0SUA3-F1
#
_cell.length_a   1.000
_cell.length_b   1.000
_cell.length_c   1.000
_cell.angle_alpha   90.00
_cell.angle_beta   90.00
_cell.angle_gamma   90.00
#
_symmetry.space_group_name_H-M   'P 1'
#
loop_
_entity.id
_entity.type
_entity.pdbx_description
1 polymer ?
#
loop_
_entity_poly.entity_id
_entity_poly.type
_entity_poly.pdbx_seq_one_letter_code
_entity_poly.pdbx_strand_id
1 'polypeptide(L)' 'MLNTWNLKWLGKKWDDIQAEIAQTGGEIGTDIIFPPGKEAHIGDLRIIRIKKEKEKLNFTLTRDKF' A
#
# COMPACT_ATOMS: atom_id res chain seq x y z
N MET A 1 -16.54 -7.50 -8.56
CA MET A 1 -16.78 -6.48 -7.52
C MET A 1 -15.46 -6.27 -6.78
N LEU A 2 -14.89 -5.05 -6.77
CA LEU A 2 -13.80 -4.75 -5.84
C LEU A 2 -14.40 -4.75 -4.44
N ASN A 3 -13.95 -5.66 -3.57
CA ASN A 3 -14.39 -5.70 -2.18
C ASN A 3 -14.14 -4.33 -1.54
N THR A 4 -15.19 -3.73 -0.99
CA THR A 4 -15.22 -2.42 -0.33
C THR A 4 -14.17 -2.29 0.78
N TRP A 5 -13.69 -3.42 1.32
CA TRP A 5 -12.66 -3.51 2.35
C TRP A 5 -11.31 -2.94 1.92
N ASN A 6 -10.96 -3.01 0.63
CA ASN A 6 -9.67 -2.50 0.16
C ASN A 6 -9.60 -0.97 0.17
N LEU A 7 -10.73 -0.27 0.03
CA LEU A 7 -10.74 1.20 -0.02
C LEU A 7 -10.37 1.84 1.32
N LYS A 8 -10.58 1.14 2.45
CA LYS A 8 -10.29 1.68 3.80
C LYS A 8 -8.80 1.93 4.07
N TRP A 9 -7.94 1.28 3.29
CA TRP A 9 -6.49 1.35 3.38
C TRP A 9 -5.88 2.48 2.54
N LEU A 10 -6.63 3.03 1.59
CA LEU A 10 -6.18 4.18 0.80
C LEU A 10 -5.90 5.38 1.72
N GLY A 11 -4.77 6.04 1.50
CA GLY A 11 -4.31 7.19 2.28
C GLY A 11 -3.70 6.87 3.64
N LYS A 12 -3.77 5.61 4.11
CA LYS A 12 -3.10 5.18 5.34
C LYS A 12 -1.60 4.98 5.11
N LYS A 13 -0.81 5.14 6.16
CA LYS A 13 0.61 4.78 6.14
C LYS A 13 0.74 3.27 6.00
N TRP A 14 1.82 2.83 5.36
CA TRP A 14 2.11 1.42 5.20
C TRP A 14 2.25 0.71 6.55
N ASP A 15 2.98 1.29 7.51
CA ASP A 15 3.16 0.68 8.84
C ASP A 15 1.84 0.49 9.59
N ASP A 16 0.90 1.42 9.45
CA ASP A 16 -0.40 1.37 10.14
C ASP A 16 -1.24 0.16 9.71
N ILE A 17 -1.03 -0.33 8.47
CA ILE A 17 -1.86 -1.38 7.90
C ILE A 17 -1.10 -2.65 7.52
N GLN A 18 0.24 -2.62 7.51
CA GLN A 18 1.06 -3.78 7.13
C GLN A 18 0.71 -4.99 8.00
N ALA A 19 0.49 -4.78 9.31
CA ALA A 19 0.07 -5.81 10.24
C ALA A 19 -1.34 -6.34 9.95
N GLU A 20 -2.26 -5.49 9.49
CA GLU A 20 -3.63 -5.88 9.13
C GLU A 20 -3.65 -6.68 7.83
N ILE A 21 -2.88 -6.27 6.81
CA ILE A 21 -2.81 -6.98 5.54
C ILE A 21 -2.09 -8.32 5.72
N ALA A 22 -1.03 -8.39 6.54
CA ALA A 22 -0.35 -9.66 6.83
C ALA A 22 -1.32 -10.74 7.39
N GLN A 23 -2.36 -10.32 8.12
CA GLN A 23 -3.38 -11.23 8.63
C GLN A 23 -4.39 -11.70 7.58
N THR A 24 -4.49 -11.03 6.42
CA THR A 24 -5.43 -11.43 5.35
C THR A 24 -4.96 -12.64 4.53
N GLY A 25 -3.74 -13.13 4.73
CA GLY A 25 -3.26 -14.40 4.18
C GLY A 25 -3.08 -14.44 2.66
N GLY A 26 -3.26 -13.32 1.95
CA GLY A 26 -3.03 -13.21 0.51
C GLY A 26 -1.59 -12.84 0.18
N GLU A 27 -1.17 -13.13 -1.05
CA GLU A 27 0.12 -12.63 -1.56
C GLU A 27 0.07 -11.11 -1.69
N ILE A 28 1.10 -10.42 -1.22
CA ILE A 28 1.18 -8.95 -1.21
C ILE A 28 2.33 -8.52 -2.12
N GLY A 29 2.06 -7.58 -3.01
CA GLY A 29 3.07 -6.84 -3.75
C GLY A 29 3.02 -5.35 -3.41
N THR A 30 4.18 -4.70 -3.40
CA THR A 30 4.29 -3.27 -3.13
C THR A 30 5.08 -2.61 -4.26
N ASP A 31 4.44 -1.66 -4.95
CA ASP A 31 5.06 -0.78 -5.93
C ASP A 31 5.32 0.57 -5.27
N ILE A 32 6.59 0.97 -5.19
CA ILE A 32 6.96 2.24 -4.56
C ILE A 32 7.18 3.28 -5.66
N ILE A 33 6.36 4.33 -5.66
CA ILE A 33 6.55 5.50 -6.53
C ILE A 33 7.26 6.57 -5.70
N PHE A 34 8.58 6.58 -5.78
CA PHE A 34 9.43 7.56 -5.09
C PHE A 34 10.09 8.52 -6.10
N PRO A 35 10.08 9.85 -5.88
CA PRO A 35 10.94 10.74 -6.65
C PRO A 35 12.41 10.43 -6.34
N PRO A 36 13.29 10.30 -7.35
CA PRO A 36 14.69 9.99 -7.11
C PRO A 36 15.36 11.03 -6.19
N GLY A 37 16.19 10.58 -5.24
CA GLY A 37 17.04 11.44 -4.41
C GLY A 37 16.49 11.83 -3.03
N LYS A 38 15.39 11.24 -2.57
CA LYS A 38 14.94 11.37 -1.17
C LYS A 38 14.84 10.00 -0.53
N GLU A 39 15.58 9.76 0.54
CA GLU A 39 15.33 8.62 1.42
C GLU A 39 14.02 8.87 2.17
N ALA A 40 13.14 7.86 2.21
CA ALA A 40 12.17 7.75 3.29
C ALA A 40 11.97 6.28 3.65
N HIS A 41 11.64 6.09 4.91
CA HIS A 41 11.23 4.80 5.42
C HIS A 41 9.96 4.34 4.69
N ILE A 42 9.93 3.09 4.23
CA ILE A 42 8.77 2.53 3.54
C ILE A 42 7.48 2.63 4.38
N GLY A 43 7.63 2.51 5.71
CA GLY A 43 6.54 2.62 6.67
C GLY A 43 5.85 3.98 6.69
N ASP A 44 6.56 5.06 6.34
CA ASP A 44 6.00 6.41 6.25
C ASP A 44 5.24 6.68 4.94
N LEU A 45 5.33 5.77 3.97
CA LEU A 45 4.65 5.93 2.70
C LEU A 45 3.16 5.67 2.84
N ARG A 46 2.37 6.43 2.08
CA ARG A 46 0.93 6.27 2.02
C ARG A 46 0.51 5.50 0.79
N ILE A 47 -0.56 4.73 0.94
CA ILE A 47 -1.12 3.95 -0.14
C ILE A 47 -2.01 4.84 -0.98
N ILE A 48 -1.68 4.99 -2.26
CA ILE A 48 -2.48 5.79 -3.21
C ILE A 48 -3.29 4.93 -4.16
N ARG A 49 -2.94 3.64 -4.27
CA ARG A 49 -3.66 2.71 -5.15
C ARG A 49 -3.53 1.30 -4.62
N ILE A 50 -4.59 0.53 -4.82
CA ILE A 50 -4.65 -0.89 -4.49
C ILE A 50 -5.23 -1.61 -5.70
N LYS A 51 -4.53 -2.60 -6.22
CA LYS A 51 -4.94 -3.42 -7.36
C LYS A 51 -4.98 -4.88 -6.93
N LYS A 52 -6.10 -5.56 -7.18
CA LYS A 52 -6.19 -7.02 -6.99
C LYS A 52 -5.91 -7.71 -8.32
N GLU A 53 -4.87 -8.53 -8.37
CA GLU A 53 -4.49 -9.33 -9.53
C GLU A 53 -4.54 -10.81 -9.16
N LYS A 54 -5.62 -11.49 -9.59
CA LYS A 54 -5.93 -12.87 -9.19
C LYS A 54 -6.01 -13.00 -7.66
N GLU A 55 -4.97 -13.52 -7.05
CA GLU A 55 -4.85 -13.78 -5.61
C GLU A 55 -3.89 -12.80 -4.91
N LYS A 56 -3.28 -11.88 -5.68
CA LYS A 56 -2.32 -10.91 -5.18
C LYS A 56 -2.93 -9.52 -5.01
N LEU A 57 -2.60 -8.84 -3.92
CA LEU A 57 -2.88 -7.43 -3.72
C LEU A 57 -1.62 -6.61 -3.97
N ASN A 58 -1.65 -5.76 -5.00
CA ASN A 58 -0.58 -4.83 -5.33
C ASN A 58 -0.92 -3.44 -4.79
N PHE A 59 -0.07 -2.93 -3.90
CA PHE A 59 -0.20 -1.63 -3.24
C PHE A 59 0.78 -0.65 -3.85
N THR A 60 0.28 0.49 -4.31
CA THR A 60 1.14 1.60 -4.76
C THR A 60 1.34 2.57 -3.61
N LEU A 61 2.60 2.71 -3.20
CA LEU A 61 3.03 3.56 -2.10
C LEU A 61 3.65 4.86 -2.63
N THR A 62 3.36 5.98 -2.00
CA THR A 62 3.99 7.27 -2.30
C THR A 62 4.27 8.04 -1.02
N ARG A 63 5.23 8.96 -1.06
CA ARG A 63 5.45 9.91 0.02
C ARG A 63 4.32 10.94 0.01
N ASP A 64 3.83 11.31 1.19
CA ASP A 64 2.92 12.46 1.32
C ASP A 64 3.58 13.64 0.60
N LYS A 65 2.92 14.16 -0.43
CA LYS A 65 3.47 15.26 -1.22
C LYS A 65 3.60 16.47 -0.30
N PHE A 66 4.82 17.01 -0.28
CA PHE A 66 5.17 18.39 -0.01
C PHE A 66 4.09 19.38 -0.46
#